data_AF-A0A349ZZX4-F1
#
_entry.id   AF-A0A349ZZX4-F1
#
_cell.length_a   1.000
_cell.length_b   1.000
_cell.length_c   1.000
_cell.angle_alpha   90.00
_cell.angle_beta   90.00
_cell.angle_gamma   90.00
#
_symmetry.space_group_name_H-M   'P 1'
#
loop_
_entity.id
_entity.type
_entity.pdbx_description
1 polymer ?
#
loop_
_entity_poly.entity_id
_entity_poly.type
_entity_poly.pdbx_seq_one_letter_code
_entity_poly.pdbx_strand_id
1 'polypeptide(L)'
;QMPVVSDLNDFQTVHLVGLSFSRAWTMKGIAKSLPHNHRLKKQFETTADRFLQNALPLLFKGNYGGDHWLASFAVYALEEPK
;
A
#
# COMPACT_ATOMS: atom_id res chain seq x y z
N GLN A 1 2.68 -7.32 -9.81
CA GLN A 1 3.38 -6.21 -10.50
C GLN A 1 3.08 -4.90 -9.77
N MET A 2 4.05 -3.98 -9.71
CA MET A 2 3.88 -2.65 -9.13
C MET A 2 3.04 -1.78 -10.07
N PRO A 3 2.04 -1.03 -9.59
CA PRO A 3 1.43 0.05 -10.35
C PRO A 3 2.49 1.09 -10.75
N VAL A 4 2.31 1.70 -11.92
CA VAL A 4 3.15 2.81 -12.38
C VAL A 4 2.31 4.07 -12.29
N VAL A 5 2.74 5.02 -11.47
CA VAL A 5 2.12 6.34 -11.35
C VAL A 5 2.86 7.28 -12.28
N SER A 6 2.23 7.67 -13.39
CA SER A 6 2.86 8.53 -14.40
C SER A 6 2.86 10.00 -14.00
N ASP A 7 1.82 10.47 -13.32
CA ASP A 7 1.68 11.84 -12.83
C ASP A 7 0.92 11.84 -11.50
N LEU A 8 1.44 12.52 -10.48
CA LEU A 8 0.78 12.65 -9.18
C LEU A 8 -0.28 13.75 -9.14
N ASN A 9 -0.29 14.64 -10.14
CA ASN A 9 -1.29 15.71 -10.26
C ASN A 9 -2.50 15.28 -11.09
N ASP A 10 -2.39 14.18 -11.83
CA ASP A 10 -3.53 13.59 -12.51
C ASP A 10 -4.41 12.84 -11.50
N PHE A 11 -5.62 13.35 -11.32
CA PHE A 11 -6.61 12.80 -10.40
C PHE A 11 -7.03 11.38 -10.74
N GLN A 12 -6.74 10.85 -11.93
CA GLN A 12 -6.94 9.44 -12.23
C GLN A 12 -5.77 8.60 -11.74
N THR A 13 -4.56 8.85 -12.23
CA THR A 13 -3.41 7.97 -11.96
C THR A 13 -2.92 8.02 -10.51
N VAL A 14 -3.19 9.09 -9.76
CA VAL A 14 -2.93 9.15 -8.31
C VAL A 14 -3.64 8.04 -7.51
N HIS A 15 -4.76 7.51 -8.00
CA HIS A 15 -5.46 6.38 -7.36
C HIS A 15 -4.61 5.11 -7.27
N LEU A 16 -3.59 4.97 -8.11
CA LEU A 16 -2.67 3.84 -8.09
C LEU A 16 -1.75 3.85 -6.85
N VAL A 17 -1.54 5.01 -6.22
CA VAL A 17 -0.88 5.09 -4.90
C VAL A 17 -1.78 4.47 -3.84
N GLY A 18 -3.06 4.86 -3.83
CA GLY A 18 -4.07 4.29 -2.93
C GLY A 18 -4.22 2.78 -3.10
N LEU A 19 -4.24 2.30 -4.35
CA LEU A 19 -4.24 0.87 -4.67
C LEU A 19 -3.03 0.14 -4.07
N SER A 20 -1.86 0.76 -4.08
CA SER A 20 -0.65 0.19 -3.49
C SER A 20 -0.76 0.06 -1.97
N PHE A 21 -1.28 1.08 -1.28
CA PHE A 21 -1.59 0.98 0.16
C PHE A 21 -2.63 -0.10 0.46
N SER A 22 -3.73 -0.15 -0.28
CA SER A 22 -4.76 -1.19 -0.11
C SER A 22 -4.22 -2.61 -0.31
N ARG A 23 -3.32 -2.80 -1.28
CA ARG A 23 -2.63 -4.08 -1.51
C ARG A 23 -1.69 -4.43 -0.35
N ALA A 24 -0.92 -3.46 0.15
CA ALA A 24 -0.06 -3.67 1.31
C ALA A 24 -0.87 -4.12 2.53
N TRP A 25 -1.94 -3.40 2.86
CA TRP A 25 -2.83 -3.72 3.98
C TRP A 25 -3.45 -5.12 3.84
N THR A 26 -4.03 -5.42 2.68
CA THR A 26 -4.68 -6.72 2.41
C THR A 26 -3.67 -7.87 2.52
N MET A 27 -2.46 -7.71 1.97
CA MET A 27 -1.42 -8.73 2.02
C MET A 27 -0.90 -8.96 3.45
N LYS A 28 -0.75 -7.91 4.26
CA LYS A 28 -0.46 -8.06 5.70
C LYS A 28 -1.58 -8.83 6.40
N GLY A 29 -2.85 -8.53 6.11
CA GLY A 29 -4.00 -9.24 6.67
C GLY A 29 -4.00 -10.74 6.32
N ILE A 30 -3.71 -11.08 5.05
CA ILE A 30 -3.56 -12.47 4.62
C ILE A 30 -2.41 -13.14 5.38
N ALA A 31 -1.24 -12.51 5.43
CA ALA A 31 -0.09 -13.05 6.15
C ALA A 31 -0.40 -13.33 7.63
N LYS A 32 -1.12 -12.42 8.30
CA LYS A 32 -1.52 -12.57 9.70
C LYS A 32 -2.42 -13.79 9.92
N SER A 33 -3.39 -13.99 9.03
CA SER A 33 -4.35 -15.10 9.09
C SER A 33 -3.75 -16.47 8.76
N LEU A 34 -2.55 -16.52 8.17
CA LEU A 34 -1.87 -17.78 7.86
C LEU A 34 -1.15 -18.37 9.10
N PRO A 35 -1.14 -19.72 9.24
CA PRO A 35 -0.34 -20.39 10.26
C PRO A 35 1.13 -19.96 10.22
N HIS A 36 1.81 -19.98 11.36
CA HIS A 36 3.19 -19.50 11.48
C HIS A 36 4.15 -20.13 10.44
N ASN A 37 4.03 -21.44 10.21
CA ASN A 37 4.88 -22.19 9.28
C ASN A 37 4.34 -22.26 7.85
N HIS A 38 3.31 -21.47 7.51
CA HIS A 38 2.74 -21.50 6.17
C HIS A 38 3.71 -20.89 5.16
N ARG A 39 4.08 -21.65 4.12
CA ARG A 39 5.08 -21.27 3.11
C ARG A 39 4.87 -19.89 2.48
N LEU A 40 3.61 -19.46 2.32
CA LEU A 40 3.27 -18.17 1.70
C LEU A 40 3.32 -16.97 2.65
N LYS A 41 3.38 -17.17 3.98
CA LYS A 41 3.30 -16.09 4.97
C LYS A 41 4.38 -15.02 4.71
N LYS A 42 5.64 -15.45 4.63
CA LYS A 42 6.78 -14.58 4.32
C LYS A 42 6.67 -13.88 2.96
N GLN A 43 6.08 -14.54 1.97
CA GLN A 43 5.90 -13.94 0.64
C GLN A 43 4.86 -12.81 0.69
N PHE A 44 3.76 -12.99 1.41
CA PHE A 44 2.76 -11.93 1.60
C PHE A 44 3.32 -10.76 2.39
N GLU A 45 4.06 -11.00 3.48
CA GLU A 45 4.74 -9.96 4.27
C GLU A 45 5.71 -9.15 3.39
N THR A 46 6.61 -9.86 2.70
CA THR A 46 7.61 -9.21 1.81
C THR A 46 6.94 -8.41 0.69
N THR A 47 5.85 -8.93 0.12
CA THR A 47 5.15 -8.23 -0.98
C THR A 47 4.39 -7.02 -0.45
N ALA A 48 3.81 -7.11 0.74
CA ALA A 48 3.16 -5.99 1.39
C ALA A 48 4.15 -4.85 1.66
N ASP A 49 5.32 -5.18 2.21
CA ASP A 49 6.37 -4.21 2.48
C ASP A 49 6.86 -3.52 1.20
N ARG A 50 6.99 -4.26 0.10
CA ARG A 50 7.35 -3.66 -1.20
C ARG A 50 6.31 -2.66 -1.70
N PHE A 51 5.02 -2.96 -1.55
CA PHE A 51 3.96 -2.00 -1.92
C PHE A 51 3.99 -0.76 -1.02
N LEU A 52 4.17 -0.96 0.29
CA LEU A 52 4.22 0.13 1.25
C LEU A 52 5.43 1.04 1.01
N GLN A 53 6.62 0.47 0.85
CA GLN A 53 7.86 1.21 0.57
C GLN A 53 7.81 1.99 -0.75
N ASN A 54 7.06 1.49 -1.74
CA ASN A 54 6.88 2.20 -3.00
C ASN A 54 5.86 3.34 -2.90
N ALA A 55 4.77 3.14 -2.16
CA ALA A 55 3.69 4.12 -2.05
C ALA A 55 4.01 5.26 -1.08
N LEU A 56 4.69 4.97 0.05
CA LEU A 56 4.89 5.93 1.13
C LEU A 56 5.65 7.21 0.69
N PRO A 57 6.71 7.14 -0.14
CA PRO A 57 7.37 8.34 -0.64
C PRO A 57 6.49 9.18 -1.57
N LEU A 58 5.47 8.59 -2.21
CA LEU A 58 4.58 9.29 -3.14
C LEU A 58 3.53 10.13 -2.42
N LEU A 59 3.13 9.73 -1.20
CA LEU A 59 2.21 10.47 -0.34
C LEU A 59 2.69 11.89 -0.01
N PHE A 60 4.01 12.12 0.03
CA PHE A 60 4.60 13.41 0.38
C PHE A 60 5.09 14.21 -0.85
N LYS A 61 4.86 13.69 -2.06
CA LYS A 61 5.30 14.31 -3.33
C LYS A 61 4.13 14.84 -4.15
N GLY A 62 2.89 14.62 -3.69
CA GLY A 62 1.68 14.99 -4.38
C GLY A 62 1.27 16.45 -4.13
N ASN A 63 0.03 16.73 -4.51
CA ASN A 63 -0.68 17.95 -4.18
C ASN A 63 -1.90 17.59 -3.31
N TYR A 64 -2.67 18.60 -2.91
CA TYR A 64 -3.88 18.40 -2.11
C TYR A 64 -4.79 17.30 -2.67
N GLY A 65 -4.96 17.18 -3.99
CA GLY A 65 -5.87 16.23 -4.62
C GLY A 65 -5.54 14.75 -4.41
N GLY A 66 -4.33 14.40 -3.96
CA GLY A 66 -3.97 13.06 -3.50
C GLY A 66 -3.84 13.00 -1.97
N ASP A 67 -3.07 13.91 -1.42
CA ASP A 67 -2.50 13.79 -0.07
C ASP A 67 -3.58 13.72 1.03
N HIS A 68 -4.67 14.48 0.88
CA HIS A 68 -5.70 14.58 1.93
C HIS A 68 -6.47 13.27 2.16
N TRP A 69 -6.65 12.45 1.12
CA TRP A 69 -7.37 11.17 1.23
C TRP A 69 -6.40 9.98 1.29
N LEU A 70 -5.25 10.04 0.61
CA LEU A 70 -4.24 8.97 0.61
C LEU A 70 -3.71 8.67 2.02
N ALA A 71 -3.65 9.68 2.89
CA ALA A 71 -3.26 9.51 4.29
C ALA A 71 -4.12 8.46 5.01
N SER A 72 -5.43 8.39 4.72
CA SER A 72 -6.32 7.39 5.32
C SER A 72 -5.91 5.95 4.94
N PHE A 73 -5.58 5.72 3.67
CA PHE A 73 -5.11 4.43 3.18
C PHE A 73 -3.73 4.08 3.73
N ALA A 74 -2.84 5.07 3.85
CA ALA A 74 -1.52 4.90 4.43
C ALA A 74 -1.60 4.46 5.90
N VAL A 75 -2.49 5.06 6.69
CA VAL A 75 -2.74 4.64 8.09
C VAL A 75 -3.14 3.17 8.14
N TYR A 76 -4.14 2.73 7.37
CA TYR A 76 -4.51 1.31 7.33
C TYR A 76 -3.35 0.39 6.92
N ALA A 77 -2.51 0.82 5.97
CA ALA A 77 -1.36 0.03 5.53
C ALA A 77 -0.21 -0.02 6.56
N LEU A 78 -0.09 0.99 7.43
CA LEU A 78 0.92 1.09 8.48
C LEU A 78 0.48 0.40 9.77
N GLU A 79 -0.82 0.44 10.09
CA GLU A 79 -1.39 -0.24 11.23
C GLU A 79 -1.25 -1.76 11.11
N GLU A 80 -1.19 -2.43 12.26
CA GLU A 80 -1.34 -3.88 12.28
C GLU A 80 -2.78 -4.23 11.90
N PRO A 81 -3.00 -5.04 10.84
CA PRO A 81 -4.34 -5.54 10.54
C PRO A 81 -4.88 -6.24 11.78
N LYS A 82 -6.13 -5.95 12.16
CA LYS A 82 -6.78 -6.60 13.31
C LYS A 82 -6.89 -8.12 13.10
#